data_AF-A0A954F2F9-F1
#
_entry.id   AF-A0A954F2F9-F1
#
_cell.length_a   1.000
_cell.length_b   1.000
_cell.length_c   1.000
_cell.angle_alpha   90.00
_cell.angle_beta   90.00
_cell.angle_gamma   90.00
#
_symmetry.space_group_name_H-M   'P 1'
#
loop_
_entity.id
_entity.type
_entity.pdbx_description
1 polymer ?
#
loop_
_entity_poly.entity_id
_entity_poly.type
_entity_poly.pdbx_seq_one_letter_code
_entity_poly.pdbx_strand_id
1 'polypeptide(L)'
;MLSDSQPYGFPDLVKDSNPETVKQGIARQHVFEDTIGRRDFVQIAGAAVATAASLSAPNWGQAKETSKNSSPESLVKVLHDSLDETQRAKVCFAWDYQDKRGLLRTHVSNNWSITDRDTMAVGGPFFTKDQQEIIEALFFGLYSPDWHDRIRKQLRDDAGGYGKQQTIAIFGEPGSDQYEFVMTGRHLTIRCDGNTTDHVAFGGPIFYGHAAQGFNEKPDHPGNVFWPQALAANQLFTMLDGKQRDQALIKVAPFEWEVGFQGNEKPIAGLPVSELARDQKEHLQKVLGLLLEPYRASDQLEARSCLKSLGGLEECRISFYQEDDLGNDEVWDIWRLEGPAFVWHYRGAPHVHVWVNIADSPDVALNAAG
;
A
#
# COMPACT_ATOMS: atom_id res chain seq x y z
N MET A 1 -7.79 63.04 6.22
CA MET A 1 -7.46 63.96 5.11
C MET A 1 -7.18 63.06 3.92
N LEU A 2 -8.14 62.88 3.00
CA LEU A 2 -8.41 63.76 1.85
C LEU A 2 -7.14 63.89 0.99
N SER A 3 -7.11 63.70 -0.32
CA SER A 3 -8.08 63.49 -1.42
C SER A 3 -7.20 63.17 -2.65
N ASP A 4 -7.60 62.42 -3.69
CA ASP A 4 -8.38 62.83 -4.88
C ASP A 4 -8.25 61.63 -5.88
N SER A 5 -9.26 61.01 -6.52
CA SER A 5 -10.43 61.47 -7.31
C SER A 5 -9.96 62.25 -8.56
N GLN A 6 -10.30 61.98 -9.84
CA GLN A 6 -11.51 61.48 -10.51
C GLN A 6 -11.20 61.40 -12.06
N PRO A 7 -12.15 61.19 -13.02
CA PRO A 7 -12.06 60.16 -14.08
C PRO A 7 -12.35 60.69 -15.53
N TYR A 8 -12.49 59.77 -16.51
CA TYR A 8 -13.19 59.97 -17.80
C TYR A 8 -13.75 58.59 -18.22
N GLY A 9 -14.97 58.34 -18.73
CA GLY A 9 -16.02 59.17 -19.33
C GLY A 9 -16.51 58.47 -20.62
N PHE A 10 -17.73 57.92 -20.61
CA PHE A 10 -18.45 57.28 -21.74
C PHE A 10 -18.89 58.31 -22.82
N PRO A 11 -19.36 57.89 -24.02
CA PRO A 11 -20.82 57.73 -24.23
C PRO A 11 -21.26 56.58 -25.18
N ASP A 12 -22.16 55.73 -24.67
CA ASP A 12 -23.59 55.55 -25.04
C ASP A 12 -24.14 55.50 -26.49
N LEU A 13 -25.25 54.70 -26.61
CA LEU A 13 -26.39 54.73 -27.58
C LEU A 13 -26.24 53.87 -28.87
N VAL A 14 -27.18 53.03 -29.36
CA VAL A 14 -28.67 52.94 -29.34
C VAL A 14 -29.18 51.52 -29.67
N LYS A 15 -30.13 51.03 -28.86
CA LYS A 15 -31.48 50.41 -29.07
C LYS A 15 -31.86 49.49 -30.26
N ASP A 16 -32.94 48.74 -29.95
CA ASP A 16 -34.03 48.15 -30.77
C ASP A 16 -33.89 46.66 -31.12
N SER A 17 -34.94 45.83 -31.24
CA SER A 17 -36.26 45.67 -30.60
C SER A 17 -36.80 44.29 -31.08
N ASN A 18 -37.67 43.64 -30.30
CA ASN A 18 -38.29 42.30 -30.45
C ASN A 18 -39.31 42.23 -31.65
N PRO A 19 -40.05 41.13 -32.01
CA PRO A 19 -39.96 39.65 -31.88
C PRO A 19 -40.29 38.84 -33.21
N GLU A 20 -40.30 37.49 -33.10
CA GLU A 20 -41.08 36.47 -33.87
C GLU A 20 -40.62 35.87 -35.23
N THR A 21 -40.18 34.61 -35.14
CA THR A 21 -40.67 33.37 -35.81
C THR A 21 -40.97 33.31 -37.32
N VAL A 22 -40.13 32.59 -38.09
CA VAL A 22 -40.55 31.73 -39.24
C VAL A 22 -39.69 30.47 -39.33
N LYS A 23 -40.38 29.33 -39.55
CA LYS A 23 -39.92 27.93 -39.58
C LYS A 23 -38.97 27.58 -40.74
N GLN A 24 -37.99 26.70 -40.45
CA GLN A 24 -37.43 25.61 -41.29
C GLN A 24 -36.39 24.90 -40.40
N GLY A 25 -36.52 23.65 -39.95
CA GLY A 25 -36.53 22.44 -40.76
C GLY A 25 -35.09 21.96 -40.98
N ILE A 26 -34.52 21.17 -40.06
CA ILE A 26 -33.49 20.12 -40.25
C ILE A 26 -33.24 19.45 -38.88
N ALA A 27 -33.28 18.12 -38.87
CA ALA A 27 -33.11 17.27 -37.70
C ALA A 27 -31.75 17.50 -37.02
N ARG A 28 -31.76 17.85 -35.73
CA ARG A 28 -30.60 17.71 -34.85
C ARG A 28 -30.64 16.32 -34.23
N GLN A 29 -29.64 15.50 -34.55
CA GLN A 29 -29.26 14.37 -33.73
C GLN A 29 -28.97 14.88 -32.32
N HIS A 30 -29.78 14.45 -31.37
CA HIS A 30 -29.46 14.53 -29.95
C HIS A 30 -28.27 13.60 -29.69
N VAL A 31 -27.07 14.16 -29.58
CA VAL A 31 -26.02 13.54 -28.77
C VAL A 31 -26.36 13.90 -27.35
N PHE A 32 -27.03 12.98 -26.65
CA PHE A 32 -27.02 12.98 -25.20
C PHE A 32 -25.58 12.68 -24.78
N GLU A 33 -24.88 13.72 -24.34
CA GLU A 33 -23.72 13.58 -23.49
C GLU A 33 -24.23 12.93 -22.19
N ASP A 34 -24.15 11.60 -22.14
CA ASP A 34 -24.43 10.82 -20.94
C ASP A 34 -23.26 11.04 -19.97
N THR A 35 -23.28 12.21 -19.31
CA THR A 35 -22.62 12.39 -18.02
C THR A 35 -23.36 11.55 -16.98
N ILE A 36 -23.24 10.23 -17.10
CA ILE A 36 -23.46 9.31 -15.99
C ILE A 36 -22.38 9.67 -14.97
N GLY A 37 -22.83 10.17 -13.81
CA GLY A 37 -21.97 10.78 -12.81
C GLY A 37 -20.89 9.84 -12.33
N ARG A 38 -19.62 10.17 -12.63
CA ARG A 38 -18.43 9.47 -12.11
C ARG A 38 -18.40 9.40 -10.57
N ARG A 39 -19.12 10.31 -9.89
CA ARG A 39 -19.32 10.32 -8.43
C ARG A 39 -20.15 9.14 -7.91
N ASP A 40 -21.08 8.61 -8.70
CA ASP A 40 -21.90 7.46 -8.26
C ASP A 40 -21.10 6.15 -8.29
N PHE A 41 -19.98 6.11 -9.02
CA PHE A 41 -19.11 4.93 -9.10
C PHE A 41 -18.14 4.83 -7.91
N VAL A 42 -17.68 5.96 -7.36
CA VAL A 42 -16.75 6.00 -6.22
C VAL A 42 -17.47 5.77 -4.89
N GLN A 43 -18.75 6.16 -4.76
CA GLN A 43 -19.53 5.93 -3.54
C GLN A 43 -19.89 4.47 -3.25
N ILE A 44 -19.60 3.52 -4.15
CA ILE A 44 -19.96 2.10 -4.01
C ILE A 44 -18.84 1.25 -3.38
N ALA A 45 -17.65 1.79 -3.15
CA ALA A 45 -16.54 1.02 -2.54
C ALA A 45 -16.65 0.79 -1.02
N GLY A 46 -17.70 1.29 -0.34
CA GLY A 46 -17.76 1.42 1.12
C GLY A 46 -18.76 0.55 1.89
N ALA A 47 -19.42 -0.46 1.28
CA ALA A 47 -20.44 -1.24 1.98
C ALA A 47 -20.14 -2.76 1.98
N ALA A 48 -19.29 -3.22 2.89
CA ALA A 48 -19.26 -4.63 3.29
C ALA A 48 -20.30 -4.85 4.40
N VAL A 49 -21.51 -5.28 4.03
CA VAL A 49 -22.51 -5.72 5.01
C VAL A 49 -22.14 -7.12 5.49
N ALA A 50 -21.72 -7.23 6.75
CA ALA A 50 -21.60 -8.49 7.45
C ALA A 50 -22.96 -9.18 7.55
N THR A 51 -23.14 -10.32 6.89
CA THR A 51 -24.29 -11.20 7.13
C THR A 51 -23.85 -12.41 7.94
N ALA A 52 -24.19 -12.36 9.23
CA ALA A 52 -24.12 -13.49 10.13
C ALA A 52 -25.07 -14.61 9.65
N ALA A 53 -24.58 -15.85 9.66
CA ALA A 53 -25.32 -17.02 9.28
C ALA A 53 -26.56 -17.23 10.17
N SER A 54 -27.72 -17.40 9.54
CA SER A 54 -28.85 -18.11 10.13
C SER A 54 -29.52 -19.00 9.07
N LEU A 55 -29.61 -20.28 9.41
CA LEU A 55 -30.14 -21.37 8.60
C LEU A 55 -31.65 -21.21 8.38
N SER A 56 -32.14 -21.34 7.14
CA SER A 56 -33.27 -22.22 6.73
C SER A 56 -33.81 -21.91 5.31
N ALA A 57 -33.59 -22.87 4.40
CA ALA A 57 -34.47 -23.35 3.29
C ALA A 57 -34.85 -22.41 2.10
N PRO A 58 -35.24 -23.00 0.94
CA PRO A 58 -34.82 -22.53 -0.38
C PRO A 58 -35.89 -21.70 -1.13
N ASN A 59 -35.44 -20.78 -1.98
CA ASN A 59 -36.20 -20.45 -3.18
C ASN A 59 -35.30 -19.85 -4.27
N TRP A 60 -35.40 -20.45 -5.46
CA TRP A 60 -34.76 -20.00 -6.70
C TRP A 60 -35.23 -18.60 -7.08
N GLY A 61 -34.29 -17.68 -7.05
CA GLY A 61 -34.33 -16.41 -7.77
C GLY A 61 -32.89 -15.92 -7.84
N GLN A 62 -32.19 -16.24 -8.92
CA GLN A 62 -30.89 -15.64 -9.20
C GLN A 62 -31.09 -14.13 -9.35
N ALA A 63 -30.96 -13.40 -8.24
CA ALA A 63 -30.57 -12.01 -8.29
C ALA A 63 -29.15 -12.02 -8.89
N LYS A 64 -29.05 -11.52 -10.11
CA LYS A 64 -27.78 -11.20 -10.73
C LYS A 64 -27.18 -10.08 -9.88
N GLU A 65 -26.36 -10.42 -8.88
CA GLU A 65 -25.55 -9.44 -8.19
C GLU A 65 -24.51 -8.89 -9.17
N THR A 66 -24.92 -7.84 -9.87
CA THR A 66 -24.00 -6.91 -10.52
C THR A 66 -23.86 -5.69 -9.63
N SER A 67 -23.31 -5.87 -8.43
CA SER A 67 -22.56 -4.79 -7.79
C SER A 67 -21.14 -4.88 -8.32
N LYS A 68 -20.83 -4.12 -9.37
CA LYS A 68 -19.44 -3.85 -9.74
C LYS A 68 -18.85 -2.96 -8.63
N ASN A 69 -18.47 -3.55 -7.51
CA ASN A 69 -17.49 -2.93 -6.64
C ASN A 69 -16.23 -2.78 -7.50
N SER A 70 -15.77 -1.54 -7.70
CA SER A 70 -14.55 -1.27 -8.43
C SER A 70 -13.38 -1.83 -7.64
N SER A 71 -12.79 -2.93 -8.10
CA SER A 71 -11.57 -3.44 -7.48
C SER A 71 -10.42 -2.44 -7.71
N PRO A 72 -9.39 -2.40 -6.84
CA PRO A 72 -8.21 -1.58 -7.06
C PRO A 72 -7.62 -1.72 -8.48
N GLU A 73 -7.60 -2.93 -9.03
CA GLU A 73 -7.17 -3.23 -10.40
C GLU A 73 -7.97 -2.47 -11.46
N SER A 74 -9.30 -2.49 -11.33
CA SER A 74 -10.16 -1.75 -12.24
C SER A 74 -9.97 -0.24 -12.10
N LEU A 75 -9.66 0.25 -10.89
CA LEU A 75 -9.38 1.66 -10.62
C LEU A 75 -8.04 2.11 -11.20
N VAL A 76 -7.04 1.24 -11.31
CA VAL A 76 -5.78 1.55 -12.02
C VAL A 76 -6.09 1.94 -13.47
N LYS A 77 -6.95 1.17 -14.15
CA LYS A 77 -7.36 1.48 -15.52
C LYS A 77 -8.16 2.78 -15.60
N VAL A 78 -9.12 2.99 -14.70
CA VAL A 78 -9.92 4.23 -14.67
C VAL A 78 -9.02 5.45 -14.45
N LEU A 79 -8.07 5.36 -13.51
CA LEU A 79 -7.08 6.39 -13.26
C LEU A 79 -6.26 6.65 -14.52
N HIS A 80 -5.65 5.61 -15.08
CA HIS A 80 -4.83 5.69 -16.28
C HIS A 80 -5.59 6.37 -17.41
N ASP A 81 -6.79 5.93 -17.74
CA ASP A 81 -7.63 6.48 -18.82
C ASP A 81 -8.01 7.94 -18.58
N SER A 82 -8.08 8.39 -17.32
CA SER A 82 -8.39 9.77 -16.96
C SER A 82 -7.22 10.75 -17.02
N LEU A 83 -5.97 10.27 -17.15
CA LEU A 83 -4.79 11.13 -17.18
C LEU A 83 -4.67 11.87 -18.51
N ASP A 84 -4.31 13.16 -18.46
CA ASP A 84 -3.94 13.93 -19.64
C ASP A 84 -2.52 13.58 -20.14
N GLU A 85 -2.13 14.10 -21.30
CA GLU A 85 -0.82 13.82 -21.91
C GLU A 85 0.36 14.25 -21.02
N THR A 86 0.22 15.37 -20.29
CA THR A 86 1.28 15.87 -19.40
C THR A 86 1.43 14.96 -18.19
N GLN A 87 0.32 14.53 -17.60
CA GLN A 87 0.32 13.62 -16.47
C GLN A 87 0.90 12.26 -16.86
N ARG A 88 0.42 11.68 -17.96
CA ARG A 88 0.90 10.38 -18.48
C ARG A 88 2.41 10.39 -18.69
N ALA A 89 2.96 11.43 -19.32
CA ALA A 89 4.39 11.52 -19.58
C ALA A 89 5.27 11.58 -18.31
N LYS A 90 4.68 11.83 -17.14
CA LYS A 90 5.39 11.96 -15.86
C LYS A 90 5.18 10.80 -14.90
N VAL A 91 4.05 10.10 -14.99
CA VAL A 91 3.70 9.03 -14.04
C VAL A 91 3.45 7.68 -14.70
N CYS A 92 3.31 7.61 -16.03
CA CYS A 92 3.15 6.36 -16.76
C CYS A 92 4.47 5.97 -17.44
N PHE A 93 4.90 4.74 -17.23
CA PHE A 93 6.16 4.21 -17.73
C PHE A 93 5.97 2.88 -18.43
N ALA A 94 6.92 2.51 -19.30
CA ALA A 94 6.99 1.15 -19.82
C ALA A 94 7.18 0.14 -18.67
N TRP A 95 6.73 -1.10 -18.87
CA TRP A 95 6.84 -2.19 -17.89
C TRP A 95 8.28 -2.43 -17.41
N ASP A 96 9.24 -2.30 -18.32
CA ASP A 96 10.67 -2.51 -18.10
C ASP A 96 11.45 -1.20 -17.91
N TYR A 97 10.77 -0.10 -17.56
CA TYR A 97 11.40 1.19 -17.38
C TYR A 97 12.51 1.16 -16.31
N GLN A 98 13.68 1.66 -16.70
CA GLN A 98 14.86 1.76 -15.84
C GLN A 98 15.27 3.21 -15.65
N ASP A 99 15.68 3.54 -14.42
CA ASP A 99 16.44 4.75 -14.13
C ASP A 99 17.65 4.44 -13.23
N LYS A 100 18.24 5.46 -12.59
CA LYS A 100 19.37 5.30 -11.68
C LYS A 100 19.11 4.34 -10.49
N ARG A 101 17.84 4.00 -10.23
CA ARG A 101 17.34 3.06 -9.21
C ARG A 101 17.13 1.65 -9.77
N GLY A 102 17.59 1.36 -10.99
CA GLY A 102 17.39 0.08 -11.66
C GLY A 102 16.00 -0.04 -12.28
N LEU A 103 15.44 -1.26 -12.33
CA LEU A 103 14.08 -1.53 -12.76
C LEU A 103 13.11 -0.86 -11.77
N LEU A 104 12.58 0.30 -12.14
CA LEU A 104 11.99 1.22 -11.16
C LEU A 104 10.77 0.61 -10.46
N ARG A 105 9.97 -0.16 -11.19
CA ARG A 105 8.79 -0.80 -10.62
C ARG A 105 9.15 -1.76 -9.49
N THR A 106 10.31 -2.41 -9.47
CA THR A 106 10.67 -3.32 -8.37
C THR A 106 11.39 -2.62 -7.21
N HIS A 107 11.66 -1.32 -7.33
CA HIS A 107 12.43 -0.57 -6.33
C HIS A 107 11.66 -0.40 -5.02
N VAL A 108 12.36 -0.46 -3.89
CA VAL A 108 11.83 -0.17 -2.55
C VAL A 108 12.87 0.56 -1.69
N SER A 109 12.42 1.53 -0.89
CA SER A 109 13.24 2.28 0.06
C SER A 109 12.38 2.78 1.24
N ASN A 110 13.02 3.23 2.34
CA ASN A 110 12.32 3.62 3.57
C ASN A 110 11.70 5.05 3.55
N ASN A 111 12.29 5.95 2.77
CA ASN A 111 11.82 7.33 2.64
C ASN A 111 12.08 7.88 1.24
N TRP A 112 11.20 7.49 0.31
CA TRP A 112 11.39 7.81 -1.11
C TRP A 112 10.11 8.23 -1.80
N SER A 113 10.28 8.77 -3.00
CA SER A 113 9.19 9.13 -3.90
C SER A 113 9.53 8.60 -5.29
N ILE A 114 8.60 7.86 -5.87
CA ILE A 114 8.79 7.20 -7.17
C ILE A 114 8.87 8.23 -8.29
N THR A 115 8.05 9.29 -8.18
CA THR A 115 8.06 10.49 -9.02
C THR A 115 8.38 11.73 -8.18
N ASP A 116 8.48 12.90 -8.81
CA ASP A 116 8.88 14.15 -8.16
C ASP A 116 7.84 14.59 -7.10
N ARG A 117 8.22 14.53 -5.82
CA ARG A 117 7.30 14.82 -4.71
C ARG A 117 6.82 16.27 -4.69
N ASP A 118 7.68 17.22 -5.07
CA ASP A 118 7.38 18.64 -4.91
C ASP A 118 6.37 19.10 -5.96
N THR A 119 6.31 18.42 -7.10
CA THR A 119 5.41 18.74 -8.22
C THR A 119 4.30 17.73 -8.45
N MET A 120 4.42 16.48 -7.97
CA MET A 120 3.51 15.37 -8.31
C MET A 120 2.94 14.65 -7.08
N ALA A 121 2.97 15.27 -5.89
CA ALA A 121 2.26 14.75 -4.73
C ALA A 121 0.76 14.56 -5.04
N VAL A 122 0.19 13.43 -4.62
CA VAL A 122 -1.19 13.03 -4.95
C VAL A 122 -2.21 14.11 -4.59
N GLY A 123 -2.12 14.70 -3.40
CA GLY A 123 -3.03 15.74 -2.93
C GLY A 123 -2.75 17.14 -3.51
N GLY A 124 -1.70 17.28 -4.32
CA GLY A 124 -1.29 18.52 -4.97
C GLY A 124 -2.14 18.88 -6.20
N PRO A 125 -1.83 20.00 -6.88
CA PRO A 125 -2.57 20.45 -8.06
C PRO A 125 -2.29 19.64 -9.32
N PHE A 126 -1.32 18.72 -9.30
CA PHE A 126 -0.95 17.90 -10.44
C PHE A 126 -2.07 16.95 -10.86
N PHE A 127 -2.80 16.37 -9.90
CA PHE A 127 -3.97 15.54 -10.15
C PHE A 127 -5.26 16.35 -9.93
N THR A 128 -6.27 16.11 -10.78
CA THR A 128 -7.60 16.67 -10.59
C THR A 128 -8.28 16.06 -9.36
N LYS A 129 -9.36 16.68 -8.85
CA LYS A 129 -10.07 16.14 -7.68
C LYS A 129 -10.64 14.74 -7.91
N ASP A 130 -11.18 14.47 -9.09
CA ASP A 130 -11.67 13.14 -9.45
C ASP A 130 -10.53 12.11 -9.47
N GLN A 131 -9.36 12.47 -10.00
CA GLN A 131 -8.17 11.60 -9.98
C GLN A 131 -7.68 11.34 -8.55
N GLN A 132 -7.69 12.36 -7.68
CA GLN A 132 -7.34 12.22 -6.26
C GLN A 132 -8.26 11.22 -5.55
N GLU A 133 -9.58 11.29 -5.80
CA GLU A 133 -10.57 10.37 -5.26
C GLU A 133 -10.37 8.94 -5.78
N ILE A 134 -10.03 8.76 -7.07
CA ILE A 134 -9.70 7.45 -7.63
C ILE A 134 -8.45 6.86 -6.98
N ILE A 135 -7.38 7.66 -6.83
CA ILE A 135 -6.14 7.22 -6.18
C ILE A 135 -6.42 6.85 -4.72
N GLU A 136 -7.26 7.60 -4.01
CA GLU A 136 -7.63 7.29 -2.62
C GLU A 136 -8.41 5.99 -2.51
N ALA A 137 -9.42 5.79 -3.37
CA ALA A 137 -10.19 4.56 -3.41
C ALA A 137 -9.33 3.34 -3.76
N LEU A 138 -8.40 3.49 -4.71
CA LEU A 138 -7.41 2.47 -5.05
C LEU A 138 -6.53 2.15 -3.84
N PHE A 139 -5.88 3.16 -3.26
CA PHE A 139 -4.96 3.01 -2.14
C PHE A 139 -5.60 2.34 -0.94
N PHE A 140 -6.73 2.85 -0.45
CA PHE A 140 -7.42 2.23 0.69
C PHE A 140 -8.04 0.89 0.33
N GLY A 141 -8.42 0.66 -0.93
CA GLY A 141 -8.88 -0.64 -1.39
C GLY A 141 -7.83 -1.76 -1.30
N LEU A 142 -6.54 -1.44 -1.15
CA LEU A 142 -5.45 -2.40 -0.90
C LEU A 142 -5.29 -2.78 0.58
N TYR A 143 -5.95 -2.05 1.48
CA TYR A 143 -5.97 -2.33 2.91
C TYR A 143 -7.29 -2.98 3.34
N SER A 144 -7.24 -3.68 4.47
CA SER A 144 -8.44 -4.09 5.17
C SER A 144 -9.20 -2.87 5.70
N PRO A 145 -10.54 -2.81 5.61
CA PRO A 145 -11.33 -1.69 6.12
C PRO A 145 -11.05 -1.35 7.59
N ASP A 146 -10.80 -2.36 8.42
CA ASP A 146 -10.51 -2.20 9.86
C ASP A 146 -9.16 -1.51 10.12
N TRP A 147 -8.31 -1.40 9.10
CA TRP A 147 -7.01 -0.73 9.17
C TRP A 147 -7.02 0.69 8.62
N HIS A 148 -8.08 1.14 7.94
CA HIS A 148 -8.11 2.45 7.30
C HIS A 148 -7.79 3.60 8.26
N ASP A 149 -8.33 3.57 9.49
CA ASP A 149 -8.07 4.63 10.48
C ASP A 149 -6.64 4.62 11.00
N ARG A 150 -6.03 3.43 11.12
CA ARG A 150 -4.62 3.26 11.49
C ARG A 150 -3.71 3.79 10.39
N ILE A 151 -4.00 3.46 9.13
CA ILE A 151 -3.25 3.97 7.97
C ILE A 151 -3.40 5.49 7.85
N ARG A 152 -4.61 6.03 8.04
CA ARG A 152 -4.81 7.49 8.08
C ARG A 152 -4.03 8.16 9.21
N LYS A 153 -3.96 7.53 10.38
CA LYS A 153 -3.14 8.03 11.49
C LYS A 153 -1.66 8.05 11.09
N GLN A 154 -1.14 6.95 10.58
CA GLN A 154 0.24 6.83 10.14
C GLN A 154 0.60 7.93 9.11
N LEU A 155 -0.22 8.09 8.07
CA LEU A 155 0.01 9.12 7.04
C LEU A 155 -0.09 10.55 7.61
N ARG A 156 -0.96 10.79 8.61
CA ARG A 156 -1.03 12.08 9.29
C ARG A 156 0.26 12.38 10.05
N ASP A 157 0.74 11.41 10.80
CA ASP A 157 1.91 11.60 11.67
C ASP A 157 3.20 11.70 10.84
N ASP A 158 3.34 10.87 9.79
CA ASP A 158 4.55 10.83 8.96
C ASP A 158 4.62 11.90 7.86
N ALA A 159 3.48 12.25 7.25
CA ALA A 159 3.43 13.08 6.05
C ALA A 159 2.51 14.30 6.18
N GLY A 160 1.91 14.51 7.35
CA GLY A 160 0.90 15.56 7.57
C GLY A 160 -0.46 15.23 6.97
N GLY A 161 -0.67 14.02 6.47
CA GLY A 161 -1.93 13.51 5.94
C GLY A 161 -1.78 12.77 4.61
N TYR A 162 -2.83 12.01 4.26
CA TYR A 162 -2.91 11.31 2.98
C TYR A 162 -2.69 12.27 1.79
N GLY A 163 -1.89 11.81 0.83
CA GLY A 163 -1.61 12.48 -0.44
C GLY A 163 -0.66 13.67 -0.36
N LYS A 164 -0.28 14.14 0.83
CA LYS A 164 0.59 15.32 0.96
C LYS A 164 2.03 15.09 0.52
N GLN A 165 2.55 13.88 0.76
CA GLN A 165 3.94 13.53 0.42
C GLN A 165 4.04 12.18 -0.27
N GLN A 166 2.90 11.64 -0.71
CA GLN A 166 2.87 10.40 -1.47
C GLN A 166 2.80 10.69 -2.95
N THR A 167 3.50 9.87 -3.73
CA THR A 167 3.57 9.96 -5.19
C THR A 167 3.29 8.60 -5.79
N ILE A 168 2.87 8.58 -7.06
CA ILE A 168 2.50 7.36 -7.77
C ILE A 168 3.28 7.20 -9.07
N ALA A 169 3.32 5.96 -9.55
CA ALA A 169 3.64 5.60 -10.92
C ALA A 169 2.74 4.44 -11.39
N ILE A 170 2.52 4.36 -12.70
CA ILE A 170 1.86 3.25 -13.38
C ILE A 170 2.83 2.71 -14.42
N PHE A 171 3.08 1.40 -14.39
CA PHE A 171 3.94 0.70 -15.33
C PHE A 171 3.11 -0.21 -16.23
N GLY A 172 3.48 -0.31 -17.51
CA GLY A 172 2.76 -1.14 -18.47
C GLY A 172 1.41 -0.55 -18.89
N GLU A 173 0.52 -1.39 -19.40
CA GLU A 173 -0.80 -0.98 -19.93
C GLU A 173 -1.93 -1.56 -19.07
N PRO A 174 -2.63 -0.74 -18.26
CA PRO A 174 -3.73 -1.21 -17.43
C PRO A 174 -4.88 -1.87 -18.20
N GLY A 175 -5.24 -3.08 -17.79
CA GLY A 175 -6.23 -3.93 -18.47
C GLY A 175 -5.63 -4.86 -19.53
N SER A 176 -4.31 -4.82 -19.72
CA SER A 176 -3.55 -5.91 -20.35
C SER A 176 -3.07 -6.93 -19.31
N ASP A 177 -2.32 -7.93 -19.76
CA ASP A 177 -1.75 -8.97 -18.89
C ASP A 177 -0.54 -8.48 -18.07
N GLN A 178 -0.03 -7.26 -18.28
CA GLN A 178 1.14 -6.73 -17.57
C GLN A 178 0.99 -5.25 -17.23
N TYR A 179 0.70 -4.95 -15.97
CA TYR A 179 0.74 -3.59 -15.44
C TYR A 179 0.95 -3.58 -13.92
N GLU A 180 1.45 -2.46 -13.40
CA GLU A 180 1.63 -2.27 -11.96
C GLU A 180 1.42 -0.80 -11.59
N PHE A 181 0.58 -0.55 -10.60
CA PHE A 181 0.51 0.72 -9.90
C PHE A 181 1.40 0.65 -8.66
N VAL A 182 2.21 1.68 -8.42
CA VAL A 182 3.06 1.79 -7.22
C VAL A 182 2.84 3.16 -6.57
N MET A 183 2.57 3.16 -5.27
CA MET A 183 2.49 4.37 -4.45
C MET A 183 3.56 4.35 -3.37
N THR A 184 4.24 5.48 -3.22
CA THR A 184 5.42 5.61 -2.36
C THR A 184 5.36 6.88 -1.51
N GLY A 185 6.06 6.87 -0.38
CA GLY A 185 6.27 8.03 0.47
C GLY A 185 7.15 7.66 1.65
N ARG A 186 7.19 8.54 2.66
CA ARG A 186 7.76 8.20 3.97
C ARG A 186 6.99 7.02 4.57
N HIS A 187 7.70 5.95 4.92
CA HIS A 187 7.10 4.75 5.51
C HIS A 187 6.01 4.09 4.68
N LEU A 188 6.12 4.19 3.35
CA LEU A 188 5.14 3.62 2.44
C LEU A 188 5.77 3.21 1.12
N THR A 189 5.60 1.95 0.78
CA THR A 189 5.63 1.41 -0.59
C THR A 189 4.51 0.40 -0.68
N ILE A 190 3.51 0.65 -1.52
CA ILE A 190 2.41 -0.28 -1.77
C ILE A 190 2.13 -0.37 -3.27
N ARG A 191 1.64 -1.52 -3.72
CA ARG A 191 1.55 -1.88 -5.12
C ARG A 191 0.20 -2.50 -5.44
N CYS A 192 -0.23 -2.36 -6.68
CA CYS A 192 -1.38 -3.06 -7.24
C CYS A 192 -1.04 -3.50 -8.66
N ASP A 193 -0.81 -4.79 -8.83
CA ASP A 193 -0.42 -5.41 -10.10
C ASP A 193 -1.51 -6.32 -10.67
N GLY A 194 -2.65 -6.45 -9.98
CA GLY A 194 -3.72 -7.36 -10.37
C GLY A 194 -3.34 -8.84 -10.39
N ASN A 195 -2.32 -9.21 -9.60
CA ASN A 195 -1.71 -10.55 -9.59
C ASN A 195 -1.15 -10.92 -10.97
N THR A 196 -0.61 -9.94 -11.70
CA THR A 196 0.04 -10.14 -13.00
C THR A 196 1.55 -10.24 -12.90
N THR A 197 2.14 -9.87 -11.76
CA THR A 197 3.57 -10.07 -11.54
C THR A 197 3.80 -11.50 -11.10
N ASP A 198 4.41 -12.29 -11.98
CA ASP A 198 4.75 -13.66 -11.66
C ASP A 198 5.62 -13.74 -10.40
N HIS A 199 5.37 -14.77 -9.60
CA HIS A 199 6.23 -15.24 -8.51
C HIS A 199 6.30 -14.40 -7.23
N VAL A 200 5.66 -13.23 -7.14
CA VAL A 200 5.79 -12.34 -5.97
C VAL A 200 4.45 -12.04 -5.32
N ALA A 201 4.44 -11.92 -3.99
CA ALA A 201 3.29 -11.35 -3.30
C ALA A 201 3.36 -9.82 -3.29
N PHE A 202 2.19 -9.18 -3.20
CA PHE A 202 2.05 -7.71 -3.21
C PHE A 202 2.64 -7.05 -4.48
N GLY A 203 2.80 -7.76 -5.59
CA GLY A 203 3.47 -7.23 -6.80
C GLY A 203 4.98 -6.98 -6.65
N GLY A 204 5.59 -7.28 -5.51
CA GLY A 204 7.01 -7.05 -5.24
C GLY A 204 7.30 -6.62 -3.80
N PRO A 205 8.55 -6.24 -3.47
CA PRO A 205 8.90 -5.86 -2.11
C PRO A 205 8.18 -4.57 -1.70
N ILE A 206 7.69 -4.55 -0.45
CA ILE A 206 6.99 -3.42 0.15
C ILE A 206 7.72 -2.92 1.40
N PHE A 207 7.42 -1.68 1.76
CA PHE A 207 7.93 -1.05 2.97
C PHE A 207 6.79 -0.33 3.68
N TYR A 208 6.70 -0.51 4.99
CA TYR A 208 5.79 0.23 5.83
C TYR A 208 6.43 0.55 7.18
N GLY A 209 5.91 1.55 7.86
CA GLY A 209 6.49 2.02 9.11
C GLY A 209 5.66 3.16 9.68
N HIS A 210 6.10 3.71 10.81
CA HIS A 210 5.40 4.80 11.45
C HIS A 210 6.27 5.48 12.50
N ALA A 211 6.35 6.81 12.44
CA ALA A 211 6.90 7.66 13.50
C ALA A 211 5.75 8.46 14.16
N ALA A 212 5.15 7.89 15.20
CA ALA A 212 3.94 8.38 15.86
C ALA A 212 4.16 9.60 16.76
N GLN A 213 5.31 9.70 17.44
CA GLN A 213 5.59 10.79 18.39
C GLN A 213 6.92 11.53 18.13
N GLY A 214 7.59 11.25 17.01
CA GLY A 214 8.85 11.88 16.64
C GLY A 214 9.81 10.88 16.01
N PHE A 215 11.02 11.35 15.67
CA PHE A 215 12.04 10.51 15.04
C PHE A 215 12.60 9.44 15.99
N ASN A 216 12.79 9.76 17.26
CA ASN A 216 13.17 8.78 18.27
C ASN A 216 11.97 8.54 19.19
N GLU A 217 11.39 7.35 19.13
CA GLU A 217 10.27 6.95 19.96
C GLU A 217 10.73 6.49 21.35
N LYS A 218 9.78 6.39 22.27
CA LYS A 218 9.99 5.75 23.58
C LYS A 218 9.96 4.23 23.42
N PRO A 219 10.55 3.47 24.36
CA PRO A 219 10.56 1.99 24.35
C PRO A 219 9.19 1.33 24.10
N ASP A 220 8.12 1.93 24.58
CA ASP A 220 6.76 1.39 24.46
C ASP A 220 6.01 1.84 23.19
N HIS A 221 6.68 2.59 22.29
CA HIS A 221 6.15 3.10 21.02
C HIS A 221 4.71 3.68 21.10
N PRO A 222 4.44 4.62 22.02
CA PRO A 222 3.08 5.04 22.34
C PRO A 222 2.39 5.68 21.13
N GLY A 223 1.27 5.08 20.72
CA GLY A 223 0.48 5.54 19.57
C GLY A 223 1.00 5.04 18.22
N ASN A 224 2.05 4.22 18.18
CA ASN A 224 2.50 3.57 16.97
C ASN A 224 1.54 2.45 16.55
N VAL A 225 0.94 2.57 15.35
CA VAL A 225 -0.08 1.62 14.87
C VAL A 225 0.45 0.22 14.55
N PHE A 226 1.76 0.07 14.36
CA PHE A 226 2.39 -1.22 14.03
C PHE A 226 3.11 -1.86 15.21
N TRP A 227 3.24 -1.17 16.34
CA TRP A 227 3.86 -1.74 17.56
C TRP A 227 3.19 -3.02 18.08
N PRO A 228 1.86 -3.21 17.98
CA PRO A 228 1.23 -4.48 18.36
C PRO A 228 1.81 -5.71 17.64
N GLN A 229 2.38 -5.56 16.44
CA GLN A 229 3.06 -6.65 15.73
C GLN A 229 4.36 -7.06 16.44
N ALA A 230 5.15 -6.10 16.92
CA ALA A 230 6.37 -6.36 17.69
C ALA A 230 6.06 -7.00 19.04
N LEU A 231 5.01 -6.54 19.74
CA LEU A 231 4.58 -7.15 21.00
C LEU A 231 4.17 -8.60 20.82
N ALA A 232 3.52 -8.95 19.71
CA ALA A 232 3.16 -10.34 19.42
C ALA A 232 4.39 -11.22 19.15
N ALA A 233 5.40 -10.71 18.44
CA ALA A 233 6.67 -11.40 18.24
C ALA A 233 7.45 -11.55 19.56
N ASN A 234 7.51 -10.51 20.39
CA ASN A 234 8.14 -10.57 21.70
C ASN A 234 7.42 -11.55 22.64
N GLN A 235 6.09 -11.65 22.55
CA GLN A 235 5.36 -12.69 23.27
C GLN A 235 5.82 -14.10 22.86
N LEU A 236 6.13 -14.35 21.58
CA LEU A 236 6.75 -15.62 21.15
C LEU A 236 8.10 -15.84 21.84
N PHE A 237 8.95 -14.82 21.91
CA PHE A 237 10.26 -14.90 22.56
C PHE A 237 10.15 -15.33 24.04
N THR A 238 9.15 -14.80 24.77
CA THR A 238 8.91 -15.21 26.17
C THR A 238 8.48 -16.68 26.31
N MET A 239 7.84 -17.25 25.27
CA MET A 239 7.44 -18.66 25.25
C MET A 239 8.61 -19.61 24.98
N LEU A 240 9.74 -19.12 24.48
CA LEU A 240 10.92 -19.93 24.16
C LEU A 240 11.59 -20.45 25.44
N ASP A 241 12.15 -21.65 25.38
CA ASP A 241 13.04 -22.14 26.44
C ASP A 241 14.45 -21.50 26.35
N GLY A 242 15.34 -21.82 27.29
CA GLY A 242 16.70 -21.25 27.30
C GLY A 242 17.50 -21.55 26.02
N LYS A 243 17.45 -22.79 25.53
CA LYS A 243 18.18 -23.20 24.32
C LYS A 243 17.62 -22.51 23.08
N GLN A 244 16.30 -22.40 22.99
CA GLN A 244 15.61 -21.72 21.91
C GLN A 244 15.92 -20.21 21.91
N ARG A 245 15.94 -19.55 23.08
CA ARG A 245 16.36 -18.15 23.18
C ARG A 245 17.79 -17.93 22.74
N ASP A 246 18.72 -18.82 23.13
CA ASP A 246 20.12 -18.73 22.71
C ASP A 246 20.30 -18.83 21.19
N GLN A 247 19.44 -19.60 20.50
CA GLN A 247 19.44 -19.68 19.04
C GLN A 247 18.75 -18.49 18.37
N ALA A 248 17.66 -18.00 18.96
CA ALA A 248 16.84 -16.93 18.40
C ALA A 248 17.46 -15.54 18.60
N LEU A 249 18.23 -15.33 19.68
CA LEU A 249 18.78 -14.03 20.05
C LEU A 249 20.18 -13.83 19.45
N ILE A 250 20.29 -12.88 18.52
CA ILE A 250 21.51 -12.54 17.78
C ILE A 250 22.01 -11.16 18.21
N LYS A 251 23.32 -10.92 18.18
CA LYS A 251 23.88 -9.65 18.67
C LYS A 251 23.60 -8.45 17.77
N VAL A 252 23.71 -8.61 16.46
CA VAL A 252 23.72 -7.52 15.47
C VAL A 252 22.76 -7.89 14.36
N ALA A 253 21.90 -6.96 13.97
CA ALA A 253 20.97 -7.16 12.87
C ALA A 253 21.65 -7.00 11.51
N PRO A 254 21.16 -7.66 10.45
CA PRO A 254 21.47 -7.23 9.09
C PRO A 254 20.94 -5.81 8.86
N PHE A 255 21.44 -5.11 7.84
CA PHE A 255 20.84 -3.82 7.50
C PHE A 255 19.37 -4.01 7.12
N GLU A 256 18.50 -3.05 7.48
CA GLU A 256 17.04 -3.21 7.35
C GLU A 256 16.59 -3.47 5.90
N TRP A 257 17.32 -2.96 4.91
CA TRP A 257 17.04 -3.15 3.48
C TRP A 257 17.59 -4.48 2.91
N GLU A 258 18.34 -5.29 3.68
CA GLU A 258 18.87 -6.59 3.26
C GLU A 258 17.81 -7.70 3.30
N VAL A 259 16.71 -7.49 2.57
CA VAL A 259 15.57 -8.42 2.44
C VAL A 259 15.63 -9.28 1.18
N GLY A 260 16.85 -9.54 0.69
CA GLY A 260 17.10 -10.44 -0.41
C GLY A 260 16.95 -11.89 0.01
N PHE A 261 16.41 -12.72 -0.88
CA PHE A 261 16.21 -14.14 -0.62
C PHE A 261 17.54 -14.89 -0.50
N GLN A 262 17.60 -15.83 0.46
CA GLN A 262 18.78 -16.63 0.72
C GLN A 262 18.73 -17.99 0.00
N GLY A 263 17.57 -18.37 -0.53
CA GLY A 263 17.34 -19.69 -1.11
C GLY A 263 17.57 -20.81 -0.10
N ASN A 264 17.97 -21.99 -0.59
CA ASN A 264 18.25 -23.17 0.24
C ASN A 264 19.75 -23.38 0.52
N GLU A 265 20.63 -22.54 -0.05
CA GLU A 265 22.07 -22.80 -0.09
C GLU A 265 22.83 -22.22 1.11
N LYS A 266 22.31 -21.17 1.76
CA LYS A 266 22.95 -20.52 2.91
C LYS A 266 22.23 -20.86 4.22
N PRO A 267 22.96 -21.10 5.32
CA PRO A 267 22.34 -21.16 6.64
C PRO A 267 21.76 -19.79 6.97
N ILE A 268 20.43 -19.68 6.93
CA ILE A 268 19.71 -18.54 7.49
C ILE A 268 19.95 -18.55 9.02
N ALA A 269 20.17 -17.39 9.62
CA ALA A 269 20.38 -17.29 11.07
C ALA A 269 19.06 -17.39 11.85
N GLY A 270 19.14 -17.66 13.15
CA GLY A 270 17.99 -17.72 14.06
C GLY A 270 17.47 -19.13 14.33
N LEU A 271 16.44 -19.18 15.16
CA LEU A 271 15.79 -20.42 15.61
C LEU A 271 14.95 -21.00 14.46
N PRO A 272 15.23 -22.23 14.00
CA PRO A 272 14.36 -22.93 13.05
C PRO A 272 12.96 -23.08 13.61
N VAL A 273 11.95 -22.69 12.82
CA VAL A 273 10.54 -22.84 13.22
C VAL A 273 10.21 -24.32 13.43
N SER A 274 10.87 -25.22 12.72
CA SER A 274 10.75 -26.67 12.94
C SER A 274 11.10 -27.12 14.37
N GLU A 275 11.93 -26.36 15.09
CA GLU A 275 12.31 -26.62 16.50
C GLU A 275 11.35 -25.99 17.52
N LEU A 276 10.33 -25.27 17.07
CA LEU A 276 9.29 -24.73 17.96
C LEU A 276 8.34 -25.84 18.45
N ALA A 277 7.91 -25.74 19.70
CA ALA A 277 6.82 -26.53 20.24
C ALA A 277 5.48 -26.17 19.57
N ARG A 278 4.47 -27.04 19.70
CA ARG A 278 3.18 -26.87 19.01
C ARG A 278 2.51 -25.53 19.32
N ASP A 279 2.49 -25.12 20.59
CA ASP A 279 1.91 -23.86 21.05
C ASP A 279 2.70 -22.63 20.57
N GLN A 280 4.03 -22.72 20.52
CA GLN A 280 4.90 -21.70 19.93
C GLN A 280 4.64 -21.55 18.41
N LYS A 281 4.48 -22.66 17.68
CA LYS A 281 4.09 -22.64 16.26
C LYS A 281 2.71 -22.01 16.05
N GLU A 282 1.73 -22.38 16.87
CA GLU A 282 0.40 -21.77 16.85
C GLU A 282 0.46 -20.26 17.13
N HIS A 283 1.34 -19.81 18.02
CA HIS A 283 1.54 -18.38 18.28
C HIS A 283 2.25 -17.67 17.13
N LEU A 284 3.28 -18.27 16.52
CA LEU A 284 3.93 -17.70 15.33
C LEU A 284 2.96 -17.57 14.14
N GLN A 285 2.02 -18.50 13.97
CA GLN A 285 0.94 -18.35 12.98
C GLN A 285 0.05 -17.13 13.27
N LYS A 286 -0.19 -16.79 14.53
CA LYS A 286 -0.90 -15.55 14.92
C LYS A 286 -0.06 -14.31 14.60
N VAL A 287 1.25 -14.35 14.83
CA VAL A 287 2.16 -13.26 14.44
C VAL A 287 2.06 -13.01 12.93
N LEU A 288 2.18 -14.05 12.10
CA LEU A 288 1.98 -13.92 10.65
C LEU A 288 0.59 -13.37 10.29
N GLY A 289 -0.45 -13.75 11.05
CA GLY A 289 -1.79 -13.17 10.94
C GLY A 289 -1.82 -11.66 11.15
N LEU A 290 -1.21 -11.16 12.24
CA LEU A 290 -1.14 -9.73 12.58
C LEU A 290 -0.30 -8.92 11.58
N LEU A 291 0.74 -9.55 11.01
CA LEU A 291 1.56 -8.95 9.97
C LEU A 291 0.76 -8.71 8.67
N LEU A 292 -0.11 -9.66 8.32
CA LEU A 292 -0.93 -9.62 7.11
C LEU A 292 -2.25 -8.85 7.28
N GLU A 293 -2.73 -8.68 8.50
CA GLU A 293 -3.99 -8.01 8.85
C GLU A 293 -4.21 -6.63 8.18
N PRO A 294 -3.18 -5.78 7.98
CA PRO A 294 -3.36 -4.50 7.32
C PRO A 294 -3.91 -4.62 5.89
N TYR A 295 -3.57 -5.68 5.18
CA TYR A 295 -3.82 -5.79 3.74
C TYR A 295 -5.17 -6.46 3.45
N ARG A 296 -5.71 -6.21 2.25
CA ARG A 296 -6.94 -6.87 1.79
C ARG A 296 -6.79 -8.39 1.69
N ALA A 297 -7.90 -9.11 1.77
CA ALA A 297 -7.90 -10.58 1.84
C ALA A 297 -7.19 -11.28 0.67
N SER A 298 -7.24 -10.73 -0.55
CA SER A 298 -6.54 -11.31 -1.72
C SER A 298 -5.03 -11.36 -1.49
N ASP A 299 -4.44 -10.26 -1.00
CA ASP A 299 -3.00 -10.13 -0.85
C ASP A 299 -2.52 -10.94 0.37
N GLN A 300 -3.36 -11.06 1.40
CA GLN A 300 -3.11 -12.00 2.50
C GLN A 300 -3.04 -13.45 2.01
N LEU A 301 -3.93 -13.84 1.09
CA LEU A 301 -3.95 -15.19 0.52
C LEU A 301 -2.76 -15.43 -0.41
N GLU A 302 -2.38 -14.44 -1.21
CA GLU A 302 -1.21 -14.49 -2.09
C GLU A 302 0.09 -14.69 -1.30
N ALA A 303 0.33 -13.86 -0.28
CA ALA A 303 1.50 -13.96 0.59
C ALA A 303 1.59 -15.34 1.27
N ARG A 304 0.45 -15.87 1.75
CA ARG A 304 0.39 -17.23 2.33
C ARG A 304 0.64 -18.32 1.28
N SER A 305 0.18 -18.11 0.04
CA SER A 305 0.38 -19.07 -1.05
C SER A 305 1.84 -19.15 -1.47
N CYS A 306 2.50 -18.00 -1.62
CA CYS A 306 3.94 -17.90 -1.84
C CYS A 306 4.72 -18.65 -0.74
N LEU A 307 4.48 -18.32 0.53
CA LEU A 307 5.11 -18.98 1.66
C LEU A 307 4.86 -20.49 1.68
N LYS A 308 3.61 -20.93 1.42
CA LYS A 308 3.24 -22.35 1.41
C LYS A 308 3.94 -23.13 0.29
N SER A 309 4.16 -22.52 -0.88
CA SER A 309 4.84 -23.17 -2.01
C SER A 309 6.27 -23.61 -1.68
N LEU A 310 6.87 -22.98 -0.66
CA LEU A 310 8.23 -23.21 -0.18
C LEU A 310 8.25 -23.89 1.19
N GLY A 311 7.25 -24.72 1.50
CA GLY A 311 7.20 -25.50 2.75
C GLY A 311 6.55 -24.78 3.94
N GLY A 312 6.11 -23.53 3.77
CA GLY A 312 5.41 -22.79 4.80
C GLY A 312 6.36 -22.28 5.90
N LEU A 313 5.80 -21.96 7.07
CA LEU A 313 6.61 -21.49 8.20
C LEU A 313 7.62 -22.52 8.70
N GLU A 314 7.45 -23.82 8.43
CA GLU A 314 8.39 -24.86 8.86
C GLU A 314 9.79 -24.69 8.26
N GLU A 315 9.89 -24.06 7.08
CA GLU A 315 11.16 -23.73 6.42
C GLU A 315 11.71 -22.36 6.82
N CYS A 316 11.00 -21.65 7.70
CA CYS A 316 11.44 -20.35 8.19
C CYS A 316 12.29 -20.46 9.47
N ARG A 317 12.97 -19.37 9.77
CA ARG A 317 13.66 -19.08 11.02
C ARG A 317 13.17 -17.76 11.58
N ILE A 318 13.12 -17.69 12.90
CA ILE A 318 12.83 -16.45 13.64
C ILE A 318 14.09 -16.00 14.38
N SER A 319 14.45 -14.73 14.20
CA SER A 319 15.57 -14.08 14.87
C SER A 319 15.09 -12.83 15.60
N PHE A 320 15.63 -12.58 16.77
CA PHE A 320 15.54 -11.34 17.54
C PHE A 320 16.96 -10.79 17.71
N TYR A 321 17.11 -9.46 17.76
CA TYR A 321 18.43 -8.85 17.84
C TYR A 321 18.60 -8.00 19.09
N GLN A 322 19.77 -8.11 19.74
CA GLN A 322 20.15 -7.30 20.90
C GLN A 322 20.49 -5.85 20.53
N GLU A 323 20.79 -5.62 19.26
CA GLU A 323 21.06 -4.29 18.73
C GLU A 323 19.82 -3.39 18.83
N ASP A 324 20.06 -2.15 19.22
CA ASP A 324 19.05 -1.11 19.38
C ASP A 324 17.85 -1.50 20.28
N ASP A 325 18.06 -2.31 21.33
CA ASP A 325 17.08 -2.55 22.42
C ASP A 325 16.75 -1.22 23.13
N LEU A 326 15.65 -0.60 22.71
CA LEU A 326 15.17 0.67 23.22
C LEU A 326 14.70 0.48 24.65
N GLY A 327 15.44 1.07 25.58
CA GLY A 327 15.11 1.01 27.01
C GLY A 327 15.88 -0.06 27.77
N ASN A 328 16.57 -0.97 27.08
CA ASN A 328 17.26 -2.12 27.68
C ASN A 328 16.30 -2.95 28.54
N ASP A 329 15.09 -3.18 28.03
CA ASP A 329 14.03 -3.91 28.73
C ASP A 329 13.87 -5.34 28.19
N GLU A 330 14.71 -5.73 27.23
CA GLU A 330 14.69 -7.03 26.54
C GLU A 330 13.35 -7.29 25.80
N VAL A 331 12.61 -6.22 25.47
CA VAL A 331 11.57 -6.23 24.44
C VAL A 331 12.24 -5.86 23.12
N TRP A 332 12.58 -6.87 22.34
CA TRP A 332 13.40 -6.71 21.14
C TRP A 332 12.69 -5.86 20.08
N ASP A 333 13.27 -4.70 19.79
CA ASP A 333 12.83 -3.79 18.73
C ASP A 333 13.09 -4.35 17.33
N ILE A 334 14.14 -5.15 17.17
CA ILE A 334 14.51 -5.72 15.88
C ILE A 334 14.29 -7.22 15.90
N TRP A 335 13.52 -7.70 14.92
CA TRP A 335 13.31 -9.12 14.69
C TRP A 335 13.05 -9.42 13.21
N ARG A 336 13.30 -10.65 12.80
CA ARG A 336 13.22 -11.08 11.40
C ARG A 336 12.65 -12.48 11.32
N LEU A 337 11.58 -12.63 10.55
CA LEU A 337 11.06 -13.93 10.11
C LEU A 337 11.52 -14.15 8.67
N GLU A 338 12.30 -15.21 8.44
CA GLU A 338 12.97 -15.43 7.15
C GLU A 338 12.93 -16.90 6.74
N GLY A 339 12.65 -17.16 5.47
CA GLY A 339 12.72 -18.48 4.83
C GLY A 339 13.38 -18.39 3.45
N PRO A 340 13.27 -19.44 2.61
CA PRO A 340 13.98 -19.50 1.33
C PRO A 340 13.70 -18.32 0.38
N ALA A 341 12.41 -17.96 0.21
CA ALA A 341 11.97 -16.79 -0.56
C ALA A 341 10.94 -15.94 0.23
N PHE A 342 11.20 -15.78 1.53
CA PHE A 342 10.33 -15.01 2.42
C PHE A 342 11.20 -14.22 3.38
N VAL A 343 11.01 -12.91 3.47
CA VAL A 343 11.64 -12.05 4.47
C VAL A 343 10.62 -11.05 4.98
N TRP A 344 10.43 -11.03 6.30
CA TRP A 344 9.75 -9.97 7.02
C TRP A 344 10.70 -9.46 8.10
N HIS A 345 11.27 -8.28 7.87
CA HIS A 345 12.23 -7.66 8.77
C HIS A 345 11.58 -6.46 9.45
N TYR A 346 11.43 -6.55 10.77
CA TYR A 346 10.84 -5.52 11.62
C TYR A 346 11.94 -4.86 12.43
N ARG A 347 11.94 -3.52 12.44
CA ARG A 347 12.84 -2.70 13.24
C ARG A 347 12.06 -1.59 13.92
N GLY A 348 12.00 -1.60 15.25
CA GLY A 348 11.34 -0.61 16.09
C GLY A 348 12.20 0.63 16.37
N ALA A 349 13.52 0.55 16.20
CA ALA A 349 14.44 1.62 16.52
C ALA A 349 14.93 2.38 15.27
N PRO A 350 14.92 3.73 15.24
CA PRO A 350 14.46 4.63 16.30
C PRO A 350 12.92 4.81 16.33
N HIS A 351 12.24 4.29 15.32
CA HIS A 351 10.79 4.10 15.19
C HIS A 351 10.54 2.94 14.22
N VAL A 352 9.28 2.53 14.06
CA VAL A 352 8.95 1.33 13.28
C VAL A 352 9.26 1.51 11.80
N HIS A 353 10.15 0.66 11.29
CA HIS A 353 10.47 0.38 9.90
C HIS A 353 10.26 -1.11 9.63
N VAL A 354 9.53 -1.47 8.59
CA VAL A 354 9.26 -2.86 8.23
C VAL A 354 9.42 -3.08 6.75
N TRP A 355 10.34 -4.00 6.42
CA TRP A 355 10.67 -4.40 5.06
C TRP A 355 10.14 -5.79 4.80
N VAL A 356 9.45 -5.97 3.68
CA VAL A 356 8.82 -7.23 3.31
C VAL A 356 9.16 -7.59 1.89
N ASN A 357 9.61 -8.83 1.70
CA ASN A 357 9.83 -9.42 0.39
C ASN A 357 9.35 -10.87 0.44
N ILE A 358 8.42 -11.24 -0.43
CA ILE A 358 7.77 -12.55 -0.42
C ILE A 358 7.59 -13.01 -1.85
N ALA A 359 8.04 -14.23 -2.14
CA ALA A 359 7.92 -14.85 -3.44
C ALA A 359 7.67 -16.36 -3.31
N ASP A 360 7.28 -16.99 -4.41
CA ASP A 360 7.25 -18.46 -4.55
C ASP A 360 8.58 -19.03 -5.09
N SER A 361 9.54 -18.15 -5.42
CA SER A 361 10.87 -18.51 -5.90
C SER A 361 11.96 -17.59 -5.32
N PRO A 362 13.10 -18.15 -4.85
CA PRO A 362 14.23 -17.35 -4.37
C PRO A 362 15.02 -16.65 -5.49
N ASP A 363 14.72 -16.93 -6.76
CA ASP A 363 15.43 -16.35 -7.91
C ASP A 363 15.00 -14.91 -8.22
N VAL A 364 13.94 -14.42 -7.58
CA VAL A 364 13.47 -13.05 -7.74
C VAL A 364 14.52 -12.07 -7.18
N ALA A 365 15.05 -11.22 -8.06
CA ALA A 365 16.06 -10.24 -7.69
C ALA A 365 15.47 -9.11 -6.83
N LEU A 366 16.17 -8.77 -5.74
CA LEU A 366 15.83 -7.62 -4.90
C LEU A 366 16.33 -6.31 -5.53
N ASN A 367 15.50 -5.27 -5.48
CA ASN A 367 15.87 -3.88 -5.78
C ASN A 367 15.57 -2.97 -4.59
N ALA A 368 16.35 -3.09 -3.50
CA ALA A 368 16.17 -2.29 -2.29
C ALA A 368 17.33 -1.31 -2.06
N ALA A 369 17.02 -0.16 -1.46
CA ALA A 369 18.02 0.83 -1.02
C ALA A 369 17.66 1.43 0.34
N GLY A 370 18.64 1.43 1.25
CA GLY A 370 18.54 1.92 2.63
C GLY A 370 18.52 3.42 2.83
#